data_AF-A0A4P7WGD8-F1
#
_entry.id   AF-A0A4P7WGD8-F1
#
_cell.length_a   1.000
_cell.length_b   1.000
_cell.length_c   1.000
_cell.angle_alpha   90.00
_cell.angle_beta   90.00
_cell.angle_gamma   90.00
#
_symmetry.space_group_name_H-M   'P 1'
#
loop_
_entity.id
_entity.type
_entity.pdbx_description
1 polymer ?
#
loop_
_entity_poly.entity_id
_entity_poly.type
_entity_poly.pdbx_seq_one_letter_code
_entity_poly.pdbx_strand_id
1 'polypeptide(L)'
;MLLGLAVASLRSSFIAFSSASLAILIAYWQGDNPHEIAEGLYAFSAVLTGLALGEILYPVGWRHFLYPFLGVVLTVLCQKLFNQWLGRVDLPALTFPFVCVCWFFLIILPKGEVF
;
A
#
# COMPACT_ATOMS: atom_id res chain seq x y z
N MET A 1 4.60 -15.55 -2.57
CA MET A 1 3.92 -14.49 -3.35
C MET A 1 4.80 -13.93 -4.47
N LEU A 2 6.00 -13.40 -4.20
CA LEU A 2 6.85 -12.75 -5.22
C LEU A 2 7.16 -13.63 -6.44
N LEU A 3 7.44 -14.92 -6.27
CA LEU A 3 7.63 -15.83 -7.41
C LEU A 3 6.36 -15.98 -8.26
N GLY A 4 5.19 -16.06 -7.63
CA GLY A 4 3.90 -16.11 -8.34
C GLY A 4 3.63 -14.82 -9.11
N LEU A 5 3.95 -13.66 -8.52
CA LEU A 5 3.90 -12.38 -9.23
C LEU A 5 4.92 -12.32 -10.36
N ALA A 6 6.14 -12.81 -10.17
CA ALA A 6 7.19 -12.79 -11.18
C ALA A 6 6.81 -13.63 -12.42
N VAL A 7 6.07 -14.73 -12.23
CA VAL A 7 5.51 -15.54 -13.33
C VAL A 7 4.46 -14.75 -14.11
N ALA A 8 3.62 -13.96 -13.45
CA ALA A 8 2.63 -13.12 -14.11
C ALA A 8 3.26 -11.89 -14.78
N SER A 9 4.15 -11.18 -14.07
CA SER A 9 4.85 -9.98 -14.51
C SER A 9 6.00 -9.65 -13.54
N LEU A 10 7.21 -9.52 -14.09
CA LEU A 10 8.39 -9.14 -13.31
C LEU A 10 8.21 -7.75 -12.66
N ARG A 11 7.52 -6.84 -13.34
CA ARG A 11 7.22 -5.49 -12.85
C ARG A 11 6.36 -5.52 -11.59
N SER A 12 5.32 -6.35 -11.55
CA SER A 12 4.46 -6.51 -10.39
C SER A 12 5.27 -7.01 -9.18
N SER A 13 6.19 -7.95 -9.42
CA SER A 13 7.10 -8.44 -8.38
C SER A 13 8.01 -7.33 -7.83
N PHE A 14 8.58 -6.49 -8.71
CA PHE A 14 9.39 -5.34 -8.30
C PHE A 14 8.59 -4.31 -7.50
N ILE A 15 7.36 -3.99 -7.92
CA ILE A 15 6.49 -3.05 -7.21
C ILE A 15 6.12 -3.62 -5.84
N ALA A 16 5.75 -4.90 -5.76
CA ALA A 16 5.42 -5.56 -4.50
C ALA A 16 6.63 -5.54 -3.54
N PHE A 17 7.82 -5.92 -4.03
CA PHE A 17 9.04 -5.89 -3.21
C PHE A 17 9.37 -4.47 -2.71
N SER A 18 9.29 -3.48 -3.59
CA SER A 18 9.58 -2.08 -3.23
C SER A 18 8.57 -1.53 -2.23
N SER A 19 7.28 -1.87 -2.41
CA SER A 19 6.20 -1.47 -1.51
C SER A 19 6.36 -2.07 -0.11
N ALA A 20 6.69 -3.37 -0.03
CA ALA A 20 6.95 -4.04 1.24
C ALA A 20 8.16 -3.43 1.96
N SER A 21 9.27 -3.22 1.23
CA SER A 21 10.50 -2.65 1.79
C SER A 21 10.27 -1.23 2.32
N LEU A 22 9.58 -0.40 1.54
CA LEU A 22 9.23 0.96 1.96
C LEU A 22 8.30 0.96 3.16
N ALA A 23 7.29 0.08 3.18
CA ALA A 23 6.35 0.00 4.29
C ALA A 23 7.03 -0.38 5.61
N ILE A 24 7.92 -1.38 5.57
CA ILE A 24 8.70 -1.82 6.73
C ILE A 24 9.57 -0.66 7.25
N LEU A 25 10.25 0.06 6.35
CA LEU A 25 11.08 1.22 6.73
C LEU A 25 10.26 2.30 7.45
N ILE A 26 9.09 2.64 6.92
CA ILE A 26 8.21 3.66 7.49
C ILE A 26 7.61 3.19 8.82
N ALA A 27 7.22 1.92 8.94
CA ALA A 27 6.68 1.37 10.19
C ALA A 27 7.74 1.38 11.31
N TYR A 28 8.99 1.01 11.00
CA TYR A 28 10.09 1.15 11.96
C TYR A 28 10.36 2.60 12.33
N TRP A 29 10.36 3.52 11.35
CA TRP A 29 10.55 4.95 11.61
C TRP A 29 9.44 5.55 12.50
N GLN A 30 8.21 5.05 12.36
CA GLN A 30 7.07 5.44 13.20
C GLN A 30 7.11 4.84 14.61
N GLY A 31 8.02 3.92 14.90
CA GLY A 31 8.10 3.21 16.18
C GLY A 31 6.90 2.27 16.41
N ASP A 32 6.34 1.71 15.34
CA ASP A 32 5.22 0.78 15.44
C ASP A 32 5.66 -0.60 15.99
N ASN A 33 4.69 -1.42 16.41
CA ASN A 33 4.95 -2.68 17.10
C ASN A 33 5.85 -3.63 16.27
N PRO A 34 7.06 -3.98 16.75
CA PRO A 34 7.98 -4.85 16.02
C PRO A 34 7.41 -6.24 15.70
N HIS A 35 6.50 -6.76 16.53
CA HIS A 35 5.84 -8.05 16.28
C HIS A 35 4.92 -7.96 15.07
N GLU A 36 4.08 -6.93 14.99
CA GLU A 36 3.17 -6.70 13.86
C GLU A 36 3.94 -6.42 12.55
N ILE A 37 5.09 -5.75 12.64
CA ILE A 37 5.98 -5.55 11.49
C ILE A 37 6.57 -6.88 11.02
N ALA A 38 7.06 -7.72 11.95
CA ALA A 38 7.64 -9.02 11.65
C ALA A 38 6.61 -10.02 11.08
N GLU A 39 5.35 -9.96 11.51
CA GLU A 39 4.24 -10.72 10.93
C GLU A 39 3.80 -10.17 9.56
N GLY A 40 4.36 -9.06 9.11
CA GLY A 40 4.10 -8.48 7.79
C GLY A 40 2.79 -7.71 7.69
N LEU A 41 2.14 -7.37 8.81
CA LEU A 41 0.83 -6.72 8.83
C LEU A 41 0.86 -5.33 8.15
N TYR A 42 1.95 -4.58 8.32
CA TYR A 42 2.14 -3.29 7.65
C TYR A 42 2.50 -3.43 6.17
N ALA A 43 3.26 -4.47 5.82
CA ALA A 43 3.69 -4.71 4.44
C ALA A 43 2.54 -5.18 3.55
N PHE A 44 1.60 -5.97 4.08
CA PHE A 44 0.50 -6.55 3.30
C PHE A 44 -0.40 -5.49 2.62
N SER A 45 -0.97 -4.56 3.40
CA SER A 45 -1.82 -3.49 2.87
C SER A 45 -1.04 -2.55 1.94
N ALA A 46 0.23 -2.28 2.24
CA ALA A 46 1.10 -1.47 1.40
C ALA A 46 1.37 -2.12 0.03
N VAL A 47 1.63 -3.43 -0.02
CA VAL A 47 1.83 -4.17 -1.28
C VAL A 47 0.58 -4.11 -2.16
N LEU A 48 -0.61 -4.32 -1.57
CA LEU A 48 -1.87 -4.18 -2.32
C LEU A 48 -2.05 -2.77 -2.87
N THR A 49 -1.71 -1.75 -2.09
CA THR A 49 -1.79 -0.35 -2.51
C THR A 49 -0.82 -0.05 -3.65
N GLY A 50 0.42 -0.47 -3.53
CA GLY A 50 1.45 -0.27 -4.55
C GLY A 50 1.09 -0.95 -5.87
N LEU A 51 0.61 -2.20 -5.82
CA LEU A 51 0.14 -2.90 -7.01
C LEU A 51 -1.11 -2.23 -7.62
N ALA A 52 -2.07 -1.85 -6.78
CA ALA A 52 -3.29 -1.20 -7.24
C ALA A 52 -2.97 0.12 -7.95
N LEU A 53 -2.20 1.01 -7.35
CA LEU A 53 -1.88 2.32 -7.95
C LEU A 53 -0.84 2.22 -9.07
N GLY A 54 0.08 1.27 -9.00
CA GLY A 54 1.19 1.13 -9.95
C GLY A 54 0.83 0.42 -11.26
N GLU A 55 -0.23 -0.40 -11.26
CA GLU A 55 -0.59 -1.23 -12.42
C GLU A 55 -2.09 -1.34 -12.72
N ILE A 56 -2.99 -1.20 -11.72
CA ILE A 56 -4.42 -1.49 -11.91
C ILE A 56 -5.26 -0.21 -12.06
N LEU A 57 -5.05 0.77 -11.18
CA LEU A 57 -5.85 1.98 -11.05
C LEU A 57 -5.35 3.14 -11.88
N TYR A 58 -4.11 3.13 -12.37
CA TYR A 58 -3.58 4.19 -13.23
C TYR A 58 -2.80 3.61 -14.40
N PRO A 59 -2.82 4.28 -15.57
CA PRO A 59 -2.04 3.82 -16.70
C PRO A 59 -0.56 3.95 -16.40
N VAL A 60 0.18 2.91 -16.80
CA VAL A 60 1.63 2.84 -16.68
C VAL A 60 2.26 3.98 -17.48
N GLY A 61 2.94 4.90 -16.78
CA GLY A 61 3.63 6.02 -17.41
C GLY A 61 4.35 6.91 -16.40
N TRP A 62 5.21 7.79 -16.90
CA TRP A 62 6.03 8.68 -16.06
C TRP A 62 5.19 9.57 -15.14
N ARG A 63 4.02 10.01 -15.61
CA ARG A 63 3.09 10.88 -14.86
C ARG A 63 2.58 10.24 -13.57
N HIS A 64 2.43 8.92 -13.53
CA HIS A 64 1.87 8.19 -12.39
C HIS A 64 2.90 7.35 -11.64
N PHE A 65 4.18 7.42 -12.02
CA PHE A 65 5.23 6.59 -11.44
C PHE A 65 5.38 6.76 -9.92
N LEU A 66 5.09 7.94 -9.39
CA LEU A 66 5.18 8.24 -7.96
C LEU A 66 3.97 7.79 -7.13
N TYR A 67 2.83 7.51 -7.78
CA TYR A 67 1.59 7.17 -7.08
C TYR A 67 1.68 5.91 -6.22
N PRO A 68 2.28 4.79 -6.66
CA PRO A 68 2.43 3.62 -5.78
C PRO A 68 3.27 3.93 -4.53
N PHE A 69 4.33 4.72 -4.64
CA PHE A 69 5.16 5.09 -3.48
C PHE A 69 4.41 6.01 -2.51
N LEU A 70 3.74 7.03 -3.04
CA LEU A 70 2.91 7.93 -2.23
C LEU A 70 1.77 7.17 -1.55
N GLY A 71 1.12 6.26 -2.28
CA GLY A 71 0.08 5.39 -1.75
C GLY A 71 0.59 4.49 -0.63
N VAL A 72 1.75 3.86 -0.80
CA VAL A 72 2.38 3.05 0.27
C VAL A 72 2.60 3.89 1.54
N VAL A 73 3.17 5.10 1.41
CA VAL A 73 3.36 6.00 2.55
C VAL A 73 2.03 6.28 3.25
N LEU A 74 1.01 6.69 2.49
CA LEU A 74 -0.31 7.00 3.03
C LEU A 74 -0.96 5.76 3.67
N THR A 75 -0.77 4.57 3.11
CA THR A 75 -1.35 3.34 3.64
C THR A 75 -0.77 2.99 4.99
N VAL A 76 0.55 3.10 5.19
CA VAL A 76 1.18 2.84 6.50
C VAL A 76 0.73 3.86 7.54
N LEU A 77 0.59 5.15 7.16
CA LEU A 77 0.06 6.18 8.05
C LEU A 77 -1.40 5.91 8.43
N CYS A 78 -2.24 5.57 7.45
CA CYS A 78 -3.63 5.16 7.69
C CYS A 78 -3.69 3.92 8.58
N GLN A 79 -2.78 2.96 8.41
CA GLN A 79 -2.75 1.74 9.23
C GLN A 79 -2.50 2.05 10.70
N LYS A 80 -1.55 2.94 11.01
CA LYS A 80 -1.34 3.40 12.38
C LYS A 80 -2.59 4.04 12.98
N LEU A 81 -3.26 4.91 12.22
CA LEU A 81 -4.50 5.55 12.66
C LEU A 81 -5.59 4.51 12.92
N PHE A 82 -5.82 3.58 11.99
CA PHE A 82 -6.87 2.58 12.15
C PHE A 82 -6.58 1.56 13.25
N ASN A 83 -5.31 1.16 13.44
CA ASN A 83 -4.93 0.32 14.57
C ASN A 83 -5.25 1.01 15.91
N GLN A 84 -4.98 2.32 16.03
CA GLN A 84 -5.31 3.08 17.25
C GLN A 84 -6.82 3.24 17.46
N TRP A 85 -7.59 3.44 16.39
CA TRP A 85 -9.03 3.66 16.48
C TRP A 85 -9.80 2.36 16.71
N LEU A 86 -9.51 1.32 15.92
CA LEU A 86 -10.17 0.02 16.00
C LEU A 86 -9.66 -0.81 17.18
N GLY A 87 -8.42 -0.58 17.63
CA GLY A 87 -7.89 -1.19 18.86
C GLY A 87 -8.68 -0.79 20.11
N ARG A 88 -9.43 0.33 20.11
CA ARG A 88 -10.32 0.69 21.22
C ARG A 88 -11.55 -0.20 21.34
N VAL A 89 -11.87 -0.94 20.28
CA VAL A 89 -13.02 -1.85 20.18
C VAL A 89 -12.56 -3.28 19.83
N ASP A 90 -11.30 -3.61 20.11
CA ASP A 90 -10.67 -4.91 19.90
C ASP A 90 -10.78 -5.46 18.46
N LEU A 91 -10.79 -4.57 17.46
CA LEU A 91 -10.86 -4.94 16.05
C LEU A 91 -9.53 -4.69 15.33
N PRO A 92 -9.06 -5.63 14.49
CA PRO A 92 -7.88 -5.40 13.64
C PRO A 92 -8.23 -4.52 12.43
N ALA A 93 -7.28 -3.70 11.98
CA ALA A 93 -7.48 -2.85 10.79
C ALA A 93 -7.56 -3.63 9.46
N LEU A 94 -7.06 -4.87 9.42
CA LEU A 94 -7.07 -5.73 8.23
C LEU A 94 -6.57 -4.98 6.98
N THR A 95 -7.33 -5.01 5.88
CA THR A 95 -7.04 -4.31 4.62
C THR A 95 -7.73 -2.96 4.50
N PHE A 96 -8.36 -2.46 5.57
CA PHE A 96 -9.03 -1.16 5.55
C PHE A 96 -8.11 0.00 5.14
N PRO A 97 -6.84 0.08 5.60
CA PRO A 97 -5.92 1.12 5.16
C PRO A 97 -5.72 1.15 3.64
N PHE A 98 -5.59 -0.02 3.00
CA PHE A 98 -5.48 -0.15 1.55
C PHE A 98 -6.72 0.39 0.82
N VAL A 99 -7.92 0.00 1.27
CA VAL A 99 -9.18 0.41 0.65
C VAL A 99 -9.35 1.93 0.75
N CYS A 100 -9.11 2.50 1.93
CA CYS A 100 -9.21 3.94 2.16
C CYS A 100 -8.28 4.74 1.25
N VAL A 101 -7.01 4.33 1.12
CA VAL A 101 -6.05 5.02 0.26
C VAL A 101 -6.41 4.88 -1.21
N CYS A 102 -6.85 3.71 -1.67
CA CYS A 102 -7.32 3.54 -3.05
C CYS A 102 -8.50 4.47 -3.37
N TRP A 103 -9.49 4.56 -2.48
CA TRP A 103 -10.62 5.48 -2.66
C TRP A 103 -10.18 6.94 -2.65
N PHE A 104 -9.28 7.32 -1.74
CA PHE A 104 -8.71 8.67 -1.70
C PHE A 104 -8.09 9.06 -3.05
N PHE A 105 -7.25 8.19 -3.62
CA PHE A 105 -6.65 8.42 -4.95
C PHE A 105 -7.71 8.50 -6.05
N LEU A 106 -8.65 7.56 -6.10
CA LEU A 106 -9.68 7.53 -7.15
C LEU A 106 -10.58 8.76 -7.15
N ILE A 107 -10.92 9.30 -5.96
CA ILE A 107 -11.78 10.47 -5.82
C ILE A 107 -11.03 11.76 -6.12
N ILE A 108 -9.79 11.91 -5.62
CA ILE A 108 -9.05 13.18 -5.68
C ILE A 108 -8.22 13.31 -6.95
N LEU A 109 -7.69 12.20 -7.44
CA LEU A 109 -6.91 12.11 -8.66
C LEU A 109 -7.67 11.25 -9.68
N PRO A 110 -8.82 11.73 -10.19
CA PRO A 110 -9.58 10.98 -11.17
C PRO A 110 -8.71 10.70 -12.40
N LYS A 111 -8.92 9.52 -12.98
CA LYS A 111 -8.31 9.16 -14.25
C LYS A 111 -8.72 10.23 -15.26
N GLY A 112 -7.78 11.06 -15.70
CA GLY A 112 -8.07 12.03 -16.76
C GLY A 112 -8.65 11.25 -17.94
N GLU A 113 -9.85 11.61 -18.37
CA GLU A 113 -10.52 10.93 -19.48
C GLU A 113 -9.58 10.98 -20.69
N VAL A 114 -9.13 9.80 -21.10
CA VAL A 114 -8.51 9.61 -22.41
C VAL A 114 -9.68 9.60 -23.38
N PHE A 115 -10.02 10.78 -23.90
CA PHE A 115 -10.83 10.92 -25.12
C PHE A 115 -10.07 10.33 -26.31
#